data_AF-A0A4R1GQ77-F1
#
_entry.id   AF-A0A4R1GQ77-F1
#
_cell.length_a   1.000
_cell.length_b   1.000
_cell.length_c   1.000
_cell.angle_alpha   90.00
_cell.angle_beta   90.00
_cell.angle_gamma   90.00
#
_symmetry.space_group_name_H-M   'P 1'
#
loop_
_entity.id
_entity.type
_entity.pdbx_description
1 polymer ?
#
loop_
_entity_poly.entity_id
_entity_poly.type
_entity_poly.pdbx_seq_one_letter_code
_entity_poly.pdbx_strand_id
1 'polypeptide(L)'
;MRLYLGYPESLSSYGRFKLKDLFLEEVNVDYLSVPVEVKRKLLSLLENLEQKAYIFIGNVIYDAIDILEFALFSCEPRSVKELVLPGYLYGKPTFLIRNLFEKTFASKVSIYYDFNLFPPETLVLNVGYTKSSFSLGGIFLSVIPVGEFHMVDLLGNYLFNRFILEKGISNTELRKKGLRGELLDRFRSFAGKILFKGLKRVELQEYGYSREVSPKEVDLVLSPLTGSSNYGDFVERAVDLASALVLSLYQFEEILRERPKVKEVAVIGRLKFPFIKVLQRIFPVPVREVSEEELLSRSPLNRNFKVHLRRVDFPSYRELFGCETEAFGVSEVSIKDLRYFFNKRDLRGVKLIEELTGRDLSRKELESFVYELLYIMKRSSFRTKEEIAYLNHAIVALSRLSIPEELFDKVLEEMAQKAFNWLLPLKTKLNILYFCYRFADKIGDTDLKVFPPLLLSYIRDKKLSEGERNFVRTAAQSIYAVEPNLYQGKGEERSRDYGRYCEGDKEKE
;
A
#
# COMPACT_ATOMS: atom_id res chain seq x y z
N MET A 1 34.27 -13.08 13.37
CA MET A 1 32.95 -12.46 13.59
C MET A 1 32.23 -12.34 12.26
N ARG A 2 30.91 -12.55 12.26
CA ARG A 2 30.04 -12.21 11.14
C ARG A 2 29.40 -10.85 11.41
N LEU A 3 29.34 -10.02 10.38
CA LEU A 3 28.61 -8.76 10.38
C LEU A 3 27.43 -8.88 9.41
N TYR A 4 26.24 -8.47 9.82
CA TYR A 4 25.08 -8.32 8.93
C TYR A 4 24.81 -6.83 8.71
N LEU A 5 24.94 -6.35 7.48
CA LEU A 5 24.71 -4.93 7.15
C LEU A 5 23.31 -4.73 6.57
N GLY A 6 22.35 -4.56 7.47
CA GLY A 6 20.96 -4.26 7.14
C GLY A 6 20.64 -2.76 7.16
N TYR A 7 19.40 -2.42 6.79
CA TYR A 7 18.88 -1.07 6.97
C TYR A 7 17.41 -1.10 7.42
N PRO A 8 17.03 -0.42 8.52
CA PRO A 8 17.81 0.58 9.26
C PRO A 8 18.71 0.02 10.36
N GLU A 9 18.59 -1.27 10.69
CA GLU A 9 19.37 -1.94 11.73
C GLU A 9 20.33 -2.96 11.11
N SER A 10 21.58 -2.89 11.55
CA SER A 10 22.66 -3.82 11.29
C SER A 10 22.97 -4.61 12.55
N LEU A 11 23.58 -5.79 12.39
CA LEU A 11 23.75 -6.76 13.47
C LEU A 11 25.19 -7.27 13.52
N SER A 12 25.70 -7.44 14.72
CA SER A 12 26.97 -8.11 15.01
C SER A 12 26.81 -9.00 16.25
N SER A 13 27.86 -9.76 16.61
CA SER A 13 27.87 -10.50 17.88
C SER A 13 27.84 -9.59 19.12
N TYR A 14 28.07 -8.29 18.97
CA TYR A 14 28.04 -7.31 20.06
C TYR A 14 26.68 -6.61 20.20
N GLY A 15 25.74 -6.86 19.29
CA GLY A 15 24.39 -6.29 19.32
C GLY A 15 24.00 -5.54 18.04
N ARG A 16 22.91 -4.77 18.15
CA ARG A 16 22.32 -3.98 17.07
C ARG A 16 22.95 -2.60 17.00
N PHE A 17 23.13 -2.11 15.78
CA PHE A 17 23.54 -0.73 15.54
C PHE A 17 22.85 -0.20 14.29
N LYS A 18 22.77 1.14 14.16
CA LYS A 18 22.29 1.77 12.92
C LYS A 18 23.43 2.50 12.27
N LEU A 19 23.67 2.22 10.99
CA LEU A 19 24.72 2.89 10.21
C LEU A 19 24.56 4.42 10.24
N LYS A 20 23.31 4.92 10.17
CA LYS A 20 23.05 6.35 10.27
C LYS A 20 23.42 6.94 11.63
N ASP A 21 23.19 6.20 12.71
CA ASP A 21 23.40 6.71 14.07
C ASP A 21 24.91 6.78 14.34
N LEU A 22 25.66 5.72 13.96
CA LEU A 22 27.12 5.70 14.05
C LEU A 22 27.77 6.79 13.20
N PHE A 23 27.30 7.00 11.96
CA PHE A 23 27.81 8.08 11.12
C PHE A 23 27.58 9.45 11.74
N LEU A 24 26.36 9.73 12.21
CA LEU A 24 26.01 11.03 12.78
C LEU A 24 26.76 11.32 14.08
N GLU A 25 27.02 10.29 14.88
CA GLU A 25 27.89 10.37 16.06
C GLU A 25 29.32 10.74 15.65
N GLU A 26 29.88 10.06 14.64
CA GLU A 26 31.24 10.30 14.15
C GLU A 26 31.42 11.72 13.59
N VAL A 27 30.41 12.26 12.91
CA VAL A 27 30.44 13.65 12.39
C VAL A 27 29.88 14.69 13.38
N ASN A 28 29.56 14.27 14.61
CA ASN A 28 29.03 15.11 15.69
C ASN A 28 27.81 15.96 15.31
N VAL A 29 26.80 15.33 14.69
CA VAL A 29 25.59 16.00 14.20
C VAL A 29 24.34 15.39 14.81
N ASP A 30 23.52 16.22 15.46
CA ASP A 30 22.23 15.78 15.99
C ASP A 30 21.26 15.47 14.84
N TYR A 31 20.70 14.25 14.83
CA TYR A 31 19.69 13.83 13.86
C TYR A 31 18.49 14.78 13.78
N LEU A 32 18.07 15.42 14.87
CA LEU A 32 16.93 16.34 14.84
C LEU A 32 17.20 17.56 13.95
N SER A 33 18.45 18.04 13.92
CA SER A 33 18.90 19.16 13.09
C SER A 33 18.99 18.84 11.60
N VAL A 34 18.98 17.56 11.22
CA VAL A 34 19.15 17.12 9.83
C VAL A 34 17.88 17.37 8.99
N PRO A 35 17.99 18.00 7.80
CA PRO A 35 16.87 18.17 6.88
C PRO A 35 16.20 16.86 6.48
N VAL A 36 14.89 16.88 6.22
CA VAL A 36 14.09 15.66 5.93
C VAL A 36 14.59 14.93 4.68
N GLU A 37 15.01 15.66 3.67
CA GLU A 37 15.56 15.13 2.42
C GLU A 37 16.86 14.36 2.69
N VAL A 38 17.70 14.89 3.58
CA VAL A 38 18.94 14.23 4.01
C VAL A 38 18.63 13.00 4.85
N LYS A 39 17.67 13.09 5.77
CA LYS A 39 17.19 11.93 6.57
C LYS A 39 16.78 10.77 5.66
N ARG A 40 16.04 11.04 4.57
CA ARG A 40 15.63 10.00 3.60
C ARG A 40 16.81 9.38 2.85
N LYS A 41 17.80 10.18 2.46
CA LYS A 41 19.03 9.69 1.82
C LYS A 41 19.85 8.82 2.77
N LEU A 42 20.05 9.27 4.01
CA LEU A 42 20.67 8.46 5.07
C LEU A 42 19.90 7.14 5.25
N LEU A 43 18.57 7.18 5.15
CA LEU A 43 17.69 6.03 5.27
C LEU A 43 17.72 5.02 4.10
N SER A 44 18.50 5.29 3.05
CA SER A 44 18.59 4.45 1.85
C SER A 44 20.04 4.27 1.34
N LEU A 45 21.04 4.54 2.20
CA LEU A 45 22.46 4.55 1.84
C LEU A 45 22.95 3.29 1.14
N LEU A 46 22.67 2.11 1.72
CA LEU A 46 23.12 0.83 1.15
C LEU A 46 22.56 0.58 -0.26
N GLU A 47 21.40 1.17 -0.60
CA GLU A 47 20.80 1.02 -1.91
C GLU A 47 21.47 1.89 -3.00
N ASN A 48 22.19 2.93 -2.57
CA ASN A 48 22.70 4.02 -3.40
C ASN A 48 24.24 4.11 -3.43
N LEU A 49 24.95 3.05 -3.03
CA LEU A 49 26.42 3.02 -2.97
C LEU A 49 27.16 3.44 -4.25
N GLU A 50 26.51 3.26 -5.41
CA GLU A 50 27.07 3.58 -6.74
C GLU A 50 26.52 4.88 -7.33
N GLN A 51 25.44 5.42 -6.76
CA GLN A 51 24.87 6.67 -7.24
C GLN A 51 25.71 7.81 -6.67
N LYS A 52 26.06 8.82 -7.49
CA LYS A 52 26.70 10.09 -7.05
C LYS A 52 25.74 10.95 -6.20
N ALA A 53 24.99 10.34 -5.31
CA ALA A 53 24.03 10.98 -4.43
C ALA A 53 24.76 11.47 -3.20
N TYR A 54 25.31 12.68 -3.29
CA TYR A 54 25.95 13.30 -2.14
C TYR A 54 24.94 13.76 -1.10
N ILE A 55 25.39 13.74 0.15
CA ILE A 55 24.70 14.32 1.30
C ILE A 55 25.53 15.50 1.79
N PHE A 56 24.86 16.63 1.99
CA PHE A 56 25.44 17.81 2.61
C PHE A 56 25.09 17.80 4.09
N ILE A 57 26.12 17.87 4.94
CA ILE A 57 25.99 18.11 6.37
C ILE A 57 26.90 19.28 6.72
N GLY A 58 26.29 20.41 7.08
CA GLY A 58 27.00 21.69 7.12
C GLY A 58 27.59 22.04 5.75
N ASN A 59 28.92 22.24 5.70
CA ASN A 59 29.66 22.57 4.49
C ASN A 59 30.44 21.37 3.90
N VAL A 60 30.25 20.16 4.44
CA VAL A 60 30.97 18.96 4.00
C VAL A 60 30.08 18.10 3.12
N ILE A 61 30.68 17.53 2.08
CA ILE A 61 30.05 16.67 1.09
C ILE A 61 30.48 15.24 1.40
N TYR A 62 29.52 14.36 1.67
CA TYR A 62 29.75 12.94 1.85
C TYR A 62 29.05 12.15 0.76
N ASP A 63 29.73 11.17 0.17
CA ASP A 63 29.09 10.15 -0.64
C ASP A 63 28.66 8.93 0.21
N ALA A 64 28.00 7.95 -0.43
CA ALA A 64 27.47 6.80 0.28
C ALA A 64 28.57 5.86 0.82
N ILE A 65 29.76 5.85 0.22
CA ILE A 65 30.91 5.08 0.67
C ILE A 65 31.60 5.79 1.83
N ASP A 66 31.79 7.11 1.76
CA ASP A 66 32.31 7.91 2.88
C ASP A 66 31.46 7.65 4.13
N ILE A 67 30.13 7.74 3.99
CA ILE A 67 29.21 7.52 5.11
C ILE A 67 29.32 6.10 5.67
N LEU A 68 29.44 5.10 4.80
CA LEU A 68 29.59 3.72 5.22
C LEU A 68 30.95 3.49 5.91
N GLU A 69 32.01 4.15 5.45
CA GLU A 69 33.34 4.14 6.07
C GLU A 69 33.29 4.70 7.49
N PHE A 70 32.82 5.94 7.65
CA PHE A 70 32.69 6.59 8.95
C PHE A 70 31.77 5.80 9.89
N ALA A 71 30.63 5.29 9.40
CA ALA A 71 29.72 4.47 10.20
C ALA A 71 30.36 3.17 10.71
N LEU A 72 31.36 2.64 10.00
CA LEU A 72 31.99 1.36 10.34
C LEU A 72 33.31 1.52 11.11
N PHE A 73 33.85 2.73 11.27
CA PHE A 73 35.06 2.95 12.09
C PHE A 73 34.89 2.49 13.54
N SER A 74 33.73 2.74 14.13
CA SER A 74 33.40 2.35 15.50
C SER A 74 33.17 0.84 15.68
N CYS A 75 33.00 0.09 14.58
CA CYS A 75 32.90 -1.37 14.60
C CYS A 75 34.31 -1.97 14.54
N GLU A 76 34.95 -2.24 15.69
CA GLU A 76 36.34 -2.76 15.79
C GLU A 76 36.73 -3.74 14.67
N PRO A 77 37.51 -3.31 13.66
CA PRO A 77 37.53 -3.98 12.35
C PRO A 77 38.31 -5.31 12.31
N ARG A 78 39.06 -5.63 13.38
CA ARG A 78 40.06 -6.73 13.38
C ARG A 78 39.46 -8.13 13.49
N SER A 79 38.15 -8.28 13.71
CA SER A 79 37.52 -9.58 13.95
C SER A 79 36.52 -10.02 12.87
N VAL A 80 36.14 -9.17 11.92
CA VAL A 80 35.13 -9.49 10.89
C VAL A 80 35.76 -10.41 9.83
N LYS A 81 35.17 -11.60 9.64
CA LYS A 81 35.56 -12.61 8.64
C LYS A 81 34.50 -12.78 7.55
N GLU A 82 33.23 -12.57 7.91
CA GLU A 82 32.08 -12.74 7.02
C GLU A 82 31.18 -11.51 7.10
N LEU A 83 30.70 -11.08 5.94
CA LEU A 83 29.71 -10.04 5.79
C LEU A 83 28.47 -10.64 5.13
N VAL A 84 27.31 -10.44 5.75
CA VAL A 84 26.01 -10.82 5.18
C VAL A 84 25.24 -9.56 4.80
N LEU A 85 24.78 -9.52 3.57
CA LEU A 85 23.98 -8.43 3.02
C LEU A 85 22.51 -8.87 2.83
N PRO A 86 21.55 -7.97 3.03
CA PRO A 86 20.17 -8.21 2.67
C PRO A 86 20.01 -8.53 1.19
N GLY A 87 19.09 -9.44 0.86
CA GLY A 87 18.86 -9.84 -0.54
C GLY A 87 18.42 -8.68 -1.45
N TYR A 88 17.86 -7.58 -0.93
CA TYR A 88 17.46 -6.43 -1.75
C TYR A 88 18.66 -5.60 -2.25
N LEU A 89 19.86 -5.87 -1.72
CA LEU A 89 21.12 -5.36 -2.24
C LEU A 89 21.73 -6.29 -3.30
N TYR A 90 21.06 -7.38 -3.63
CA TYR A 90 21.56 -8.32 -4.63
C TYR A 90 21.75 -7.63 -6.00
N GLY A 91 22.88 -7.93 -6.65
CA GLY A 91 23.27 -7.29 -7.91
C GLY A 91 23.83 -5.88 -7.76
N LYS A 92 23.90 -5.34 -6.53
CA LYS A 92 24.64 -4.10 -6.24
C LYS A 92 26.15 -4.38 -6.17
N PRO A 93 26.97 -3.33 -6.30
CA PRO A 93 28.41 -3.45 -6.47
C PRO A 93 29.07 -3.69 -5.11
N THR A 94 28.94 -4.93 -4.64
CA THR A 94 29.53 -5.39 -3.37
C THR A 94 31.05 -5.27 -3.34
N PHE A 95 31.71 -5.10 -4.50
CA PHE A 95 33.13 -4.82 -4.58
C PHE A 95 33.51 -3.52 -3.87
N LEU A 96 32.63 -2.51 -3.83
CA LEU A 96 32.87 -1.27 -3.11
C LEU A 96 32.99 -1.51 -1.60
N ILE A 97 32.07 -2.32 -1.04
CA ILE A 97 32.12 -2.73 0.36
C ILE A 97 33.34 -3.62 0.62
N ARG A 98 33.65 -4.55 -0.28
CA ARG A 98 34.84 -5.40 -0.16
C ARG A 98 36.12 -4.56 -0.12
N ASN A 99 36.24 -3.58 -1.02
CA ASN A 99 37.38 -2.67 -1.10
C ASN A 99 37.49 -1.81 0.16
N LEU A 100 36.38 -1.34 0.72
CA LEU A 100 36.36 -0.63 2.00
C LEU A 100 36.98 -1.49 3.12
N PHE A 101 36.57 -2.76 3.24
CA PHE A 101 37.15 -3.67 4.24
C PHE A 101 38.62 -4.02 4.00
N GLU A 102 39.02 -4.18 2.73
CA GLU A 102 40.41 -4.49 2.41
C GLU A 102 41.34 -3.29 2.61
N LYS A 103 40.93 -2.09 2.17
CA LYS A 103 41.76 -0.89 2.18
C LYS A 103 41.73 -0.16 3.52
N THR A 104 40.56 0.05 4.10
CA THR A 104 40.40 0.84 5.33
C THR A 104 40.63 -0.03 6.57
N PHE A 105 40.16 -1.28 6.54
CA PHE A 105 40.17 -2.15 7.72
C PHE A 105 41.22 -3.27 7.68
N ALA A 106 42.02 -3.36 6.62
CA ALA A 106 43.03 -4.40 6.40
C ALA A 106 42.50 -5.84 6.61
N SER A 107 41.21 -6.07 6.34
CA SER A 107 40.55 -7.36 6.56
C SER A 107 39.99 -7.93 5.26
N LYS A 108 40.29 -9.20 4.99
CA LYS A 108 39.69 -9.94 3.86
C LYS A 108 38.41 -10.61 4.33
N VAL A 109 37.28 -10.06 3.88
CA VAL A 109 35.94 -10.54 4.26
C VAL A 109 35.27 -11.32 3.11
N SER A 110 34.61 -12.43 3.46
CA SER A 110 33.70 -13.12 2.54
C SER A 110 32.33 -12.45 2.57
N ILE A 111 31.76 -12.15 1.41
CA ILE A 111 30.43 -11.51 1.31
C ILE A 111 29.39 -12.55 0.86
N TYR A 112 28.30 -12.65 1.63
CA TYR A 112 27.13 -13.48 1.34
C TYR A 112 25.86 -12.61 1.37
N TYR A 113 24.76 -13.13 0.81
CA TYR A 113 23.43 -12.59 1.05
C TYR A 113 22.67 -13.43 2.07
N ASP A 114 21.70 -12.83 2.74
CA ASP A 114 20.82 -13.49 3.71
C ASP A 114 20.23 -14.82 3.22
N PHE A 115 19.77 -14.88 1.97
CA PHE A 115 19.17 -16.07 1.38
C PHE A 115 20.19 -17.19 1.10
N ASN A 116 21.50 -16.94 1.22
CA ASN A 116 22.53 -17.98 1.18
C ASN A 116 22.60 -18.80 2.49
N LEU A 117 21.95 -18.32 3.55
CA LEU A 117 21.92 -18.96 4.88
C LEU A 117 20.77 -19.97 5.04
N PHE A 118 19.98 -20.18 3.97
CA PHE A 118 18.78 -21.01 3.97
C PHE A 118 18.86 -22.17 2.97
N PRO A 119 18.26 -23.33 3.29
CA PRO A 119 18.14 -24.46 2.37
C PRO A 119 17.41 -24.10 1.08
N PRO A 120 17.68 -24.79 -0.05
CA PRO A 120 17.02 -24.54 -1.33
C PRO A 120 15.49 -24.59 -1.30
N GLU A 121 14.89 -25.36 -0.40
CA GLU A 121 13.43 -25.46 -0.25
C GLU A 121 12.81 -24.41 0.68
N THR A 122 13.59 -23.42 1.11
CA THR A 122 13.12 -22.34 1.98
C THR A 122 12.91 -21.06 1.18
N LEU A 123 11.68 -20.59 1.14
CA LEU A 123 11.40 -19.27 0.61
C LEU A 123 11.78 -18.23 1.66
N VAL A 124 12.55 -17.21 1.28
CA VAL A 124 13.04 -16.17 2.20
C VAL A 124 12.51 -14.82 1.73
N LEU A 125 11.75 -14.17 2.60
CA LEU A 125 11.35 -12.78 2.48
C LEU A 125 12.13 -11.94 3.49
N ASN A 126 13.03 -11.08 3.01
CA ASN A 126 13.65 -10.05 3.85
C ASN A 126 12.89 -8.75 3.68
N VAL A 127 12.28 -8.26 4.76
CA VAL A 127 11.64 -6.97 4.84
C VAL A 127 12.66 -5.91 5.24
N GLY A 128 13.09 -5.10 4.27
CA GLY A 128 13.92 -3.93 4.50
C GLY A 128 13.11 -2.65 4.69
N TYR A 129 13.81 -1.54 4.92
CA TYR A 129 13.19 -0.25 5.20
C TYR A 129 12.32 0.27 4.05
N THR A 130 12.88 0.36 2.85
CA THR A 130 12.20 0.87 1.63
C THR A 130 11.89 -0.24 0.64
N LYS A 131 12.59 -1.36 0.71
CA LYS A 131 12.45 -2.48 -0.21
C LYS A 131 12.49 -3.78 0.56
N SER A 132 11.82 -4.78 0.02
CA SER A 132 11.90 -6.16 0.48
C SER A 132 12.52 -7.01 -0.62
N SER A 133 13.24 -8.07 -0.25
CA SER A 133 13.69 -9.07 -1.21
C SER A 133 13.00 -10.40 -0.99
N PHE A 134 12.73 -11.05 -2.11
CA PHE A 134 12.09 -12.35 -2.16
C PHE A 134 13.03 -13.31 -2.88
N SER A 135 13.23 -14.48 -2.28
CA SER A 135 14.19 -15.47 -2.74
C SER A 135 13.74 -16.89 -2.36
N LEU A 136 14.29 -17.88 -3.04
CA LEU A 136 14.16 -19.30 -2.71
C LEU A 136 15.58 -19.80 -2.44
N GLY A 137 15.88 -20.32 -1.25
CA GLY A 137 17.23 -20.46 -0.68
C GLY A 137 18.35 -20.70 -1.69
N GLY A 138 19.32 -19.78 -1.71
CA GLY A 138 20.41 -19.78 -2.70
C GLY A 138 20.08 -19.18 -4.09
N ILE A 139 18.80 -18.92 -4.40
CA ILE A 139 18.32 -18.33 -5.65
C ILE A 139 17.56 -17.03 -5.35
N PHE A 140 18.10 -15.92 -5.87
CA PHE A 140 17.43 -14.63 -5.80
C PHE A 140 16.26 -14.58 -6.82
N LEU A 141 15.07 -14.18 -6.38
CA LEU A 141 13.88 -14.09 -7.25
C LEU A 141 13.61 -12.63 -7.63
N SER A 142 13.37 -11.75 -6.65
CA SER A 142 12.96 -10.37 -6.95
C SER A 142 13.20 -9.39 -5.79
N VAL A 143 13.28 -8.09 -6.14
CA VAL A 143 13.16 -6.97 -5.19
C VAL A 143 11.77 -6.38 -5.33
N ILE A 144 11.09 -6.22 -4.21
CA ILE A 144 9.77 -5.58 -4.10
C ILE A 144 9.99 -4.18 -3.49
N PRO A 145 9.54 -3.09 -4.12
CA PRO A 145 9.65 -1.71 -3.64
C PRO A 145 8.61 -1.39 -2.56
N VAL A 146 8.40 -2.32 -1.65
CA VAL A 146 7.56 -2.18 -0.45
C VAL A 146 8.41 -2.62 0.73
N GLY A 147 8.35 -1.87 1.82
CA GLY A 147 9.17 -2.07 3.02
C GLY A 147 8.51 -1.43 4.22
N GLU A 148 9.20 -1.42 5.36
CA GLU A 148 8.69 -0.88 6.62
C GLU A 148 8.17 0.55 6.51
N PHE A 149 8.91 1.41 5.82
CA PHE A 149 8.59 2.82 5.63
C PHE A 149 7.21 3.00 5.00
N HIS A 150 6.90 2.20 3.99
CA HIS A 150 5.64 2.30 3.25
C HIS A 150 4.44 1.95 4.13
N MET A 151 4.57 0.92 4.98
CA MET A 151 3.52 0.53 5.93
C MET A 151 3.27 1.61 6.97
N VAL A 152 4.35 2.17 7.55
CA VAL A 152 4.27 3.26 8.53
C VAL A 152 3.73 4.54 7.90
N ASP A 153 4.18 4.91 6.70
CA ASP A 153 3.70 6.11 6.00
C ASP A 153 2.22 5.98 5.68
N LEU A 154 1.76 4.87 5.08
CA LEU A 154 0.36 4.71 4.71
C LEU A 154 -0.57 4.72 5.93
N LEU A 155 -0.24 3.96 6.98
CA LEU A 155 -1.02 3.95 8.22
C LEU A 155 -0.99 5.31 8.91
N GLY A 156 0.17 5.98 8.96
CA GLY A 156 0.31 7.31 9.54
C GLY A 156 -0.52 8.37 8.81
N ASN A 157 -0.49 8.37 7.47
CA ASN A 157 -1.33 9.29 6.67
C ASN A 157 -2.81 8.97 6.85
N TYR A 158 -3.18 7.69 6.88
CA TYR A 158 -4.56 7.28 7.16
C TYR A 158 -5.03 7.81 8.51
N LEU A 159 -4.28 7.56 9.59
CA LEU A 159 -4.64 8.00 10.95
C LEU A 159 -4.71 9.53 11.04
N PHE A 160 -3.78 10.23 10.40
CA PHE A 160 -3.83 11.70 10.31
C PHE A 160 -5.08 12.18 9.57
N ASN A 161 -5.39 11.60 8.41
CA ASN A 161 -6.59 11.96 7.64
C ASN A 161 -7.87 11.62 8.42
N ARG A 162 -7.87 10.52 9.16
CA ARG A 162 -8.97 10.11 10.03
C ARG A 162 -9.19 11.13 11.15
N PHE A 163 -8.13 11.55 11.82
CA PHE A 163 -8.16 12.57 12.87
C PHE A 163 -8.70 13.91 12.38
N ILE A 164 -8.20 14.44 11.26
CA ILE A 164 -8.68 15.74 10.75
C ILE A 164 -10.17 15.68 10.37
N LEU A 165 -10.64 14.54 9.86
CA LEU A 165 -12.03 14.33 9.51
C LEU A 165 -12.91 14.27 10.77
N GLU A 166 -12.54 13.43 11.74
CA GLU A 166 -13.28 13.27 13.00
C GLU A 166 -13.30 14.54 13.87
N LYS A 167 -12.26 15.38 13.79
CA LYS A 167 -12.20 16.66 14.49
C LYS A 167 -12.70 17.85 13.68
N GLY A 168 -13.11 17.65 12.42
CA GLY A 168 -13.53 18.73 11.54
C GLY A 168 -12.43 19.78 11.25
N ILE A 169 -11.15 19.38 11.31
CA ILE A 169 -10.00 20.28 11.13
C ILE A 169 -9.69 20.45 9.64
N SER A 170 -9.51 21.70 9.20
CA SER A 170 -9.09 22.00 7.84
C SER A 170 -7.60 21.72 7.62
N ASN A 171 -7.28 20.81 6.71
CA ASN A 171 -5.89 20.54 6.29
C ASN A 171 -5.22 21.80 5.71
N THR A 172 -5.97 22.67 5.03
CA THR A 172 -5.46 23.95 4.50
C THR A 172 -5.04 24.88 5.63
N GLU A 173 -5.80 24.92 6.72
CA GLU A 173 -5.48 25.74 7.89
C GLU A 173 -4.23 25.23 8.62
N LEU A 174 -4.11 23.91 8.81
CA LEU A 174 -2.90 23.30 9.38
C LEU A 174 -1.64 23.61 8.57
N ARG A 175 -1.75 23.71 7.24
CA ARG A 175 -0.62 24.13 6.38
C ARG A 175 -0.27 25.60 6.60
N LYS A 176 -1.27 26.49 6.62
CA LYS A 176 -1.06 27.93 6.87
C LYS A 176 -0.39 28.18 8.23
N LYS A 177 -0.71 27.36 9.24
CA LYS A 177 -0.13 27.42 10.59
C LYS A 177 1.22 26.67 10.72
N GLY A 178 1.71 25.99 9.68
CA GLY A 178 2.92 25.18 9.75
C GLY A 178 2.80 23.86 10.54
N LEU A 179 1.67 23.59 11.20
CA LEU A 179 1.47 22.44 12.11
C LEU A 179 1.24 21.11 11.39
N ARG A 180 0.92 21.13 10.09
CA ARG A 180 0.60 19.90 9.36
C ARG A 180 1.73 18.87 9.40
N GLY A 181 2.97 19.31 9.17
CA GLY A 181 4.13 18.41 9.11
C GLY A 181 4.38 17.74 10.44
N GLU A 182 4.37 18.51 11.52
CA GLU A 182 4.56 18.04 12.89
C GLU A 182 3.49 17.01 13.29
N LEU A 183 2.21 17.31 13.04
CA LEU A 183 1.13 16.36 13.33
C LEU A 183 1.26 15.08 12.51
N LEU A 184 1.55 15.17 11.22
CA LEU A 184 1.73 14.00 10.37
C LEU A 184 2.86 13.09 10.88
N ASP A 185 3.98 13.67 11.32
CA ASP A 185 5.09 12.91 11.87
C ASP A 185 4.75 12.26 13.21
N ARG A 186 3.93 12.93 14.05
CA ARG A 186 3.35 12.30 15.25
C ARG A 186 2.46 11.11 14.92
N PHE A 187 1.60 11.23 13.90
CA PHE A 187 0.77 10.10 13.43
C PHE A 187 1.57 8.96 12.82
N ARG A 188 2.67 9.24 12.12
CA ARG A 188 3.64 8.21 11.69
C ARG A 188 4.31 7.53 12.88
N SER A 189 4.62 8.29 13.94
CA SER A 189 5.13 7.70 15.20
C SER A 189 4.11 6.79 15.85
N PHE A 190 2.83 7.18 15.91
CA PHE A 190 1.75 6.29 16.36
C PHE A 190 1.61 5.05 15.49
N ALA A 191 1.62 5.19 14.17
CA ALA A 191 1.61 4.06 13.24
C ALA A 191 2.78 3.09 13.50
N GLY A 192 3.98 3.62 13.75
CA GLY A 192 5.12 2.82 14.20
C GLY A 192 4.84 2.08 15.51
N LYS A 193 4.30 2.75 16.54
CA LYS A 193 3.95 2.10 17.81
C LYS A 193 2.87 1.02 17.64
N ILE A 194 1.89 1.22 16.75
CA ILE A 194 0.87 0.23 16.43
C ILE A 194 1.51 -1.00 15.78
N LEU A 195 2.32 -0.78 14.73
CA LEU A 195 2.90 -1.86 13.92
C LEU A 195 4.01 -2.64 14.63
N PHE A 196 4.85 -1.97 15.42
CA PHE A 196 6.02 -2.58 16.07
C PHE A 196 5.80 -2.94 17.54
N LYS A 197 4.89 -2.25 18.24
CA LYS A 197 4.67 -2.41 19.70
C LYS A 197 3.26 -2.85 20.05
N GLY A 198 2.39 -3.08 19.08
CA GLY A 198 1.01 -3.51 19.31
C GLY A 198 0.15 -2.46 20.05
N LEU A 199 0.51 -1.17 19.93
CA LEU A 199 -0.32 -0.10 20.49
C LEU A 199 -1.72 -0.17 19.87
N LYS A 200 -2.77 -0.17 20.69
CA LYS A 200 -4.16 -0.25 20.21
C LYS A 200 -4.90 1.08 20.22
N ARG A 201 -4.29 2.14 20.76
CA ARG A 201 -4.95 3.43 20.96
C ARG A 201 -4.05 4.58 20.56
N VAL A 202 -4.62 5.56 19.87
CA VAL A 202 -3.98 6.82 19.50
C VAL A 202 -4.54 7.91 20.40
N GLU A 203 -3.66 8.66 21.06
CA GLU A 203 -4.04 9.73 21.99
C GLU A 203 -3.28 11.03 21.68
N LEU A 204 -4.02 12.12 21.47
CA LEU A 204 -3.51 13.48 21.34
C LEU A 204 -4.26 14.35 22.35
N GLN A 205 -3.66 14.53 23.53
CA GLN A 205 -4.29 15.22 24.66
C GLN A 205 -4.63 16.67 24.32
N GLU A 206 -3.73 17.36 23.62
CA GLU A 206 -3.92 18.76 23.23
C GLU A 206 -5.07 19.00 22.23
N TYR A 207 -5.57 17.93 21.60
CA TYR A 207 -6.78 17.96 20.76
C TYR A 207 -7.96 17.22 21.38
N GLY A 208 -7.84 16.76 22.64
CA GLY A 208 -8.84 15.90 23.29
C GLY A 208 -9.22 14.70 22.42
N TYR A 209 -8.25 14.08 21.75
CA TYR A 209 -8.47 12.99 20.82
C TYR A 209 -7.99 11.68 21.41
N SER A 210 -8.87 10.69 21.47
CA SER A 210 -8.56 9.32 21.86
C SER A 210 -9.33 8.37 20.96
N ARG A 211 -8.63 7.45 20.31
CA ARG A 211 -9.24 6.51 19.36
C ARG A 211 -8.59 5.13 19.46
N GLU A 212 -9.42 4.10 19.58
CA GLU A 212 -8.99 2.72 19.44
C GLU A 212 -8.80 2.35 17.96
N VAL A 213 -7.77 1.56 17.66
CA VAL A 213 -7.44 1.06 16.32
C VAL A 213 -7.45 -0.46 16.39
N SER A 214 -8.43 -1.07 15.73
CA SER A 214 -8.56 -2.54 15.74
C SER A 214 -7.56 -3.20 14.77
N PRO A 215 -7.16 -4.46 15.00
CA PRO A 215 -6.33 -5.20 14.05
C PRO A 215 -6.94 -5.31 12.65
N LYS A 216 -8.28 -5.46 12.57
CA LYS A 216 -9.02 -5.50 11.31
C LYS A 216 -8.89 -4.19 10.54
N GLU A 217 -8.97 -3.06 11.24
CA GLU A 217 -8.76 -1.75 10.63
C GLU A 217 -7.35 -1.61 10.08
N VAL A 218 -6.33 -2.05 10.82
CA VAL A 218 -4.94 -2.03 10.34
C VAL A 218 -4.81 -2.86 9.05
N ASP A 219 -5.41 -4.05 8.99
CA ASP A 219 -5.39 -4.89 7.79
C ASP A 219 -6.04 -4.19 6.58
N LEU A 220 -7.20 -3.55 6.78
CA LEU A 220 -7.90 -2.79 5.75
C LEU A 220 -7.07 -1.59 5.28
N VAL A 221 -6.41 -0.87 6.20
CA VAL A 221 -5.56 0.28 5.87
C VAL A 221 -4.32 -0.12 5.09
N LEU A 222 -3.72 -1.27 5.40
CA LEU A 222 -2.53 -1.76 4.70
C LEU A 222 -2.85 -2.51 3.40
N SER A 223 -4.12 -2.82 3.12
CA SER A 223 -4.56 -3.51 1.91
C SER A 223 -4.05 -2.95 0.57
N PRO A 224 -3.81 -1.63 0.38
CA PRO A 224 -3.19 -1.12 -0.84
C PRO A 224 -1.76 -1.60 -1.07
N LEU A 225 -1.03 -1.94 -0.01
CA LEU A 225 0.37 -2.40 -0.08
C LEU A 225 0.46 -3.93 0.00
N THR A 226 -0.42 -4.58 0.76
CA THR A 226 -0.37 -6.02 0.97
C THR A 226 -1.06 -6.82 -0.14
N GLY A 227 -2.15 -6.29 -0.70
CA GLY A 227 -2.87 -6.93 -1.81
C GLY A 227 -3.69 -8.16 -1.41
N SER A 228 -4.41 -8.70 -2.40
CA SER A 228 -5.33 -9.84 -2.23
C SER A 228 -5.02 -11.05 -3.12
N SER A 229 -4.05 -10.97 -4.03
CA SER A 229 -3.69 -12.08 -4.92
C SER A 229 -3.20 -13.31 -4.17
N ASN A 230 -3.49 -14.47 -4.74
CA ASN A 230 -3.08 -15.80 -4.29
C ASN A 230 -2.37 -16.56 -5.42
N TYR A 231 -1.60 -17.58 -5.05
CA TYR A 231 -1.00 -18.46 -6.04
C TYR A 231 -2.09 -19.24 -6.78
N GLY A 232 -2.04 -19.26 -8.11
CA GLY A 232 -3.11 -19.72 -9.00
C GLY A 232 -3.94 -18.58 -9.62
N ASP A 233 -3.90 -17.37 -9.06
CA ASP A 233 -4.57 -16.20 -9.66
C ASP A 233 -3.86 -15.76 -10.94
N PHE A 234 -4.63 -15.24 -11.90
CA PHE A 234 -4.05 -14.54 -13.04
C PHE A 234 -3.59 -13.15 -12.61
N VAL A 235 -2.28 -12.92 -12.61
CA VAL A 235 -1.65 -11.65 -12.24
C VAL A 235 -0.92 -11.11 -13.46
N GLU A 236 -1.51 -10.13 -14.14
CA GLU A 236 -0.91 -9.50 -15.32
C GLU A 236 0.30 -8.62 -14.94
N ARG A 237 0.22 -7.95 -13.78
CA ARG A 237 1.26 -7.04 -13.29
C ARG A 237 1.30 -6.98 -11.76
N ALA A 238 2.48 -6.71 -11.22
CA ALA A 238 2.66 -6.44 -9.79
C ALA A 238 2.19 -5.00 -9.45
N VAL A 239 1.27 -4.88 -8.50
CA VAL A 239 0.78 -3.59 -7.98
C VAL A 239 0.88 -3.49 -6.45
N ASP A 240 1.05 -4.62 -5.79
CA ASP A 240 1.15 -4.78 -4.34
C ASP A 240 2.09 -5.96 -4.00
N LEU A 241 2.31 -6.21 -2.72
CA LEU A 241 3.16 -7.31 -2.26
C LEU A 241 2.68 -8.68 -2.79
N ALA A 242 1.39 -8.99 -2.64
CA ALA A 242 0.86 -10.30 -3.01
C ALA A 242 1.01 -10.60 -4.51
N SER A 243 0.60 -9.66 -5.36
CA SER A 243 0.75 -9.76 -6.81
C SER A 243 2.23 -9.85 -7.23
N ALA A 244 3.13 -9.12 -6.58
CA ALA A 244 4.56 -9.21 -6.85
C ALA A 244 5.15 -10.59 -6.50
N LEU A 245 4.76 -11.15 -5.35
CA LEU A 245 5.19 -12.49 -4.93
C LEU A 245 4.70 -13.57 -5.90
N VAL A 246 3.41 -13.56 -6.22
CA VAL A 246 2.80 -14.52 -7.15
C VAL A 246 3.45 -14.43 -8.53
N LEU A 247 3.62 -13.21 -9.06
CA LEU A 247 4.25 -13.01 -10.36
C LEU A 247 5.71 -13.50 -10.38
N SER A 248 6.47 -13.27 -9.29
CA SER A 248 7.87 -13.73 -9.19
C SER A 248 7.96 -15.26 -9.21
N LEU A 249 6.99 -15.97 -8.64
CA LEU A 249 6.94 -17.44 -8.69
C LEU A 249 6.58 -17.95 -10.08
N TYR A 250 5.62 -17.32 -10.76
CA TYR A 250 5.28 -17.72 -12.13
C TYR A 250 6.44 -17.53 -13.08
N GLN A 251 7.18 -16.43 -12.94
CA GLN A 251 8.38 -16.22 -13.74
C GLN A 251 9.46 -17.27 -13.41
N PHE A 252 9.61 -17.67 -12.14
CA PHE A 252 10.51 -18.78 -11.76
C PHE A 252 10.13 -20.07 -12.49
N GLU A 253 8.84 -20.43 -12.47
CA GLU A 253 8.32 -21.63 -13.13
C GLU A 253 8.50 -21.59 -14.65
N GLU A 254 8.27 -20.43 -15.26
CA GLU A 254 8.45 -20.23 -16.69
C GLU A 254 9.92 -20.44 -17.11
N ILE A 255 10.86 -19.88 -16.34
CA ILE A 255 12.29 -19.91 -16.67
C ILE A 255 12.91 -21.27 -16.38
N LEU A 256 12.62 -21.87 -15.22
CA LEU A 256 13.23 -23.13 -14.81
C LEU A 256 12.42 -24.35 -15.27
N ARG A 257 11.20 -24.15 -15.78
CA ARG A 257 10.27 -25.21 -16.20
C ARG A 257 9.96 -26.21 -15.11
N GLU A 258 10.05 -25.78 -13.85
CA GLU A 258 9.77 -26.58 -12.67
C GLU A 258 9.02 -25.75 -11.62
N ARG A 259 8.17 -26.42 -10.83
CA ARG A 259 7.51 -25.79 -9.70
C ARG A 259 8.48 -25.62 -8.53
N PRO A 260 8.51 -24.45 -7.86
CA PRO A 260 9.36 -24.24 -6.70
C PRO A 260 8.93 -25.19 -5.57
N LYS A 261 9.87 -26.02 -5.11
CA LYS A 261 9.65 -26.95 -3.98
C LYS A 261 9.82 -26.20 -2.67
N VAL A 262 8.79 -25.47 -2.24
CA VAL A 262 8.81 -24.73 -0.97
C VAL A 262 8.32 -25.63 0.17
N LYS A 263 9.15 -25.85 1.18
CA LYS A 263 8.80 -26.59 2.42
C LYS A 263 8.46 -25.64 3.58
N GLU A 264 9.07 -24.46 3.60
CA GLU A 264 8.84 -23.43 4.60
C GLU A 264 9.09 -22.03 4.03
N VAL A 265 8.53 -21.03 4.71
CA VAL A 265 8.74 -19.61 4.44
C VAL A 265 9.40 -18.95 5.64
N ALA A 266 10.55 -18.33 5.44
CA ALA A 266 11.28 -17.57 6.45
C ALA A 266 11.10 -16.06 6.22
N VAL A 267 10.74 -15.33 7.27
CA VAL A 267 10.61 -13.87 7.26
C VAL A 267 11.69 -13.24 8.13
N ILE A 268 12.51 -12.39 7.50
CA ILE A 268 13.60 -11.61 8.11
C ILE A 268 13.19 -10.13 8.07
N GLY A 269 13.69 -9.32 9.00
CA GLY A 269 13.40 -7.88 9.09
C GLY A 269 12.76 -7.51 10.43
N ARG A 270 12.55 -6.23 10.69
CA ARG A 270 11.99 -5.77 11.98
C ARG A 270 10.46 -5.73 11.93
N LEU A 271 9.85 -5.31 10.83
CA LEU A 271 8.39 -5.38 10.63
C LEU A 271 7.98 -6.64 9.85
N LYS A 272 7.48 -7.66 10.53
CA LYS A 272 7.15 -8.95 9.89
C LYS A 272 5.65 -9.21 9.73
N PHE A 273 4.85 -8.85 10.73
CA PHE A 273 3.44 -9.24 10.83
C PHE A 273 2.58 -8.99 9.57
N PRO A 274 2.59 -7.80 8.93
CA PRO A 274 1.79 -7.59 7.71
C PRO A 274 2.19 -8.51 6.56
N PHE A 275 3.48 -8.85 6.47
CA PHE A 275 4.03 -9.72 5.43
C PHE A 275 3.72 -11.19 5.70
N ILE A 276 3.79 -11.62 6.96
CA ILE A 276 3.45 -12.99 7.39
C ILE A 276 2.01 -13.32 6.99
N LYS A 277 1.05 -12.44 7.25
CA LYS A 277 -0.36 -12.65 6.86
C LYS A 277 -0.52 -12.89 5.36
N VAL A 278 0.18 -12.12 4.53
CA VAL A 278 0.15 -12.28 3.06
C VAL A 278 0.76 -13.62 2.66
N LEU A 279 1.91 -13.98 3.25
CA LEU A 279 2.60 -15.23 2.97
C LEU A 279 1.77 -16.45 3.38
N GLN A 280 1.14 -16.42 4.56
CA GLN A 280 0.25 -17.50 5.04
C GLN A 280 -0.96 -17.70 4.14
N ARG A 281 -1.43 -16.63 3.49
CA ARG A 281 -2.54 -16.70 2.52
C ARG A 281 -2.09 -17.31 1.18
N ILE A 282 -0.90 -16.94 0.70
CA ILE A 282 -0.38 -17.39 -0.60
C ILE A 282 0.14 -18.82 -0.53
N PHE A 283 0.81 -19.20 0.57
CA PHE A 283 1.51 -20.48 0.69
C PHE A 283 0.87 -21.40 1.73
N PRO A 284 0.54 -22.64 1.37
CA PRO A 284 0.04 -23.64 2.31
C PRO A 284 1.19 -24.33 3.09
N VAL A 285 2.19 -23.56 3.54
CA VAL A 285 3.35 -24.07 4.28
C VAL A 285 3.63 -23.21 5.51
N PRO A 286 4.36 -23.71 6.52
CA PRO A 286 4.69 -22.94 7.71
C PRO A 286 5.45 -21.65 7.35
N VAL A 287 4.96 -20.53 7.90
CA VAL A 287 5.64 -19.23 7.85
C VAL A 287 6.28 -18.98 9.21
N ARG A 288 7.60 -18.86 9.25
CA ARG A 288 8.37 -18.63 10.47
C ARG A 288 9.12 -17.31 10.44
N GLU A 289 9.18 -16.69 11.61
CA GLU A 289 10.02 -15.53 11.83
C GLU A 289 11.44 -15.96 12.18
N VAL A 290 12.43 -15.37 11.51
CA VAL A 290 13.84 -15.61 11.83
C VAL A 290 14.31 -14.54 12.80
N SER A 291 14.91 -14.97 13.90
CA SER A 291 15.53 -14.06 14.88
C SER A 291 16.90 -13.60 14.38
N GLU A 292 17.43 -12.55 14.99
CA GLU A 292 18.72 -11.98 14.63
C GLU A 292 19.86 -12.92 15.06
N GLU A 293 19.72 -13.52 16.24
CA GLU A 293 20.64 -14.51 16.81
C GLU A 293 20.72 -15.75 15.91
N GLU A 294 19.58 -16.18 15.38
CA GLU A 294 19.51 -17.26 14.41
C GLU A 294 20.22 -16.88 13.09
N LEU A 295 19.98 -15.67 12.57
CA LEU A 295 20.59 -15.21 11.33
C LEU A 295 22.13 -15.14 11.45
N LEU A 296 22.64 -14.67 12.58
CA LEU A 296 24.08 -14.58 12.84
C LEU A 296 24.74 -15.94 13.07
N SER A 297 24.02 -16.93 13.61
CA SER A 297 24.56 -18.26 13.92
C SER A 297 24.50 -19.27 12.76
N ARG A 298 23.63 -19.05 11.75
CA ARG A 298 23.51 -19.94 10.57
C ARG A 298 24.81 -20.06 9.77
N SER A 299 25.14 -21.22 9.21
CA SER A 299 26.26 -21.31 8.26
C SER A 299 25.80 -21.00 6.82
N PRO A 300 26.65 -20.44 5.94
CA PRO A 300 26.33 -20.31 4.53
C PRO A 300 26.19 -21.69 3.89
N LEU A 301 24.99 -21.99 3.38
CA LEU A 301 24.66 -23.29 2.78
C LEU A 301 24.89 -23.28 1.26
N ASN A 302 24.62 -22.14 0.62
CA ASN A 302 24.71 -21.98 -0.83
C ASN A 302 25.76 -20.91 -1.18
N ARG A 303 26.87 -21.32 -1.80
CA ARG A 303 27.96 -20.41 -2.22
C ARG A 303 27.85 -19.92 -3.66
N ASN A 304 26.89 -20.45 -4.43
CA ASN A 304 26.67 -20.07 -5.83
C ASN A 304 25.67 -18.91 -5.93
N PHE A 305 26.01 -17.90 -6.73
CA PHE A 305 25.17 -16.73 -7.01
C PHE A 305 24.60 -16.84 -8.42
N LYS A 306 23.56 -17.66 -8.62
CA LYS A 306 22.84 -17.71 -9.91
C LYS A 306 21.54 -16.92 -9.80
N VAL A 307 21.42 -15.90 -10.64
CA VAL A 307 20.18 -15.14 -10.87
C VAL A 307 19.43 -15.82 -11.97
N HIS A 308 18.14 -16.04 -11.77
CA HIS A 308 17.28 -16.50 -12.84
C HIS A 308 16.27 -15.44 -13.29
N LEU A 309 16.06 -14.34 -12.55
CA LEU A 309 14.86 -13.50 -12.73
C LEU A 309 15.11 -12.00 -12.82
N ARG A 310 14.33 -11.35 -13.69
CA ARG A 310 14.31 -9.90 -13.95
C ARG A 310 13.65 -9.15 -12.78
N ARG A 311 14.09 -7.92 -12.57
CA ARG A 311 13.51 -6.97 -11.61
C ARG A 311 12.01 -6.77 -11.88
N VAL A 312 11.19 -6.89 -10.84
CA VAL A 312 9.76 -6.56 -10.93
C VAL A 312 9.60 -5.05 -10.75
N ASP A 313 9.38 -4.35 -11.86
CA ASP A 313 9.06 -2.93 -11.84
C ASP A 313 7.55 -2.71 -11.66
N PHE A 314 7.19 -1.79 -10.78
CA PHE A 314 5.81 -1.37 -10.59
C PHE A 314 5.49 -0.32 -11.66
N PRO A 315 4.50 -0.53 -12.52
CA PRO A 315 4.17 0.46 -13.53
C PRO A 315 3.67 1.74 -12.87
N SER A 316 4.14 2.89 -13.38
CA SER A 316 3.44 4.15 -13.17
C SER A 316 2.08 4.05 -13.84
N TYR A 317 1.00 4.23 -13.07
CA TYR A 317 -0.38 4.22 -13.56
C TYR A 317 -0.52 5.16 -14.76
N ARG A 318 -0.56 4.59 -15.97
CA ARG A 318 -1.09 5.24 -17.17
C ARG A 318 -2.00 4.26 -17.88
N GLU A 319 -3.16 4.81 -18.22
CA GLU A 319 -4.06 4.38 -19.29
C GLU A 319 -4.88 3.11 -19.04
N LEU A 320 -5.99 3.30 -18.33
CA LEU A 320 -7.25 2.61 -18.62
C LEU A 320 -8.40 3.59 -18.42
N PHE A 321 -8.57 4.53 -19.37
CA PHE A 321 -9.81 5.29 -19.52
C PHE A 321 -10.12 5.53 -20.99
N GLY A 322 -11.39 5.34 -21.34
CA GLY A 322 -11.95 5.56 -22.68
C GLY A 322 -12.74 4.34 -23.14
N CYS A 323 -14.00 4.24 -22.71
CA CYS A 323 -15.01 3.57 -23.53
C CYS A 323 -16.04 4.65 -23.82
N GLU A 324 -15.95 5.25 -25.01
CA GLU A 324 -17.10 5.88 -25.64
C GLU A 324 -17.95 4.72 -26.17
N THR A 325 -19.12 4.52 -25.56
CA THR A 325 -20.05 3.47 -25.98
C THR A 325 -20.98 4.05 -27.03
N GLU A 326 -20.90 3.54 -28.26
CA GLU A 326 -21.83 3.92 -29.32
C GLU A 326 -23.29 3.54 -28.99
N ALA A 327 -24.20 4.41 -29.42
CA ALA A 327 -25.61 4.37 -29.11
C ALA A 327 -26.37 3.34 -29.97
N PHE A 328 -26.27 2.04 -29.67
CA PHE A 328 -27.25 1.05 -30.14
C PHE A 328 -28.48 0.98 -29.22
N GLY A 329 -29.66 1.12 -29.80
CA GLY A 329 -30.95 1.05 -29.10
C GLY A 329 -31.37 -0.39 -28.78
N VAL A 330 -31.93 -0.60 -27.59
CA VAL A 330 -32.54 -1.87 -27.16
C VAL A 330 -34.05 -1.66 -27.15
N SER A 331 -34.80 -2.52 -27.84
CA SER A 331 -36.23 -2.32 -28.09
C SER A 331 -37.15 -2.86 -26.98
N GLU A 332 -36.68 -3.70 -26.06
CA GLU A 332 -37.44 -4.15 -24.89
C GLU A 332 -36.53 -4.36 -23.67
N VAL A 333 -36.96 -3.89 -22.51
CA VAL A 333 -36.15 -3.78 -21.28
C VAL A 333 -36.73 -4.73 -20.24
N SER A 334 -36.06 -5.85 -20.00
CA SER A 334 -36.45 -6.84 -18.98
C SER A 334 -35.26 -7.12 -18.05
N ILE A 335 -35.52 -7.13 -16.73
CA ILE A 335 -34.53 -7.47 -15.69
C ILE A 335 -33.94 -8.87 -15.95
N LYS A 336 -34.74 -9.80 -16.51
CA LYS A 336 -34.30 -11.18 -16.78
C LYS A 336 -33.16 -11.26 -17.80
N ASP A 337 -33.01 -10.24 -18.65
CA ASP A 337 -32.00 -10.24 -19.71
C ASP A 337 -30.63 -9.73 -19.25
N LEU A 338 -30.56 -9.04 -18.10
CA LEU A 338 -29.30 -8.53 -17.52
C LEU A 338 -28.25 -9.64 -17.37
N ARG A 339 -28.65 -10.77 -16.78
CA ARG A 339 -27.76 -11.91 -16.56
C ARG A 339 -27.27 -12.51 -17.86
N TYR A 340 -28.14 -12.59 -18.86
CA TYR A 340 -27.81 -13.10 -20.18
C TYR A 340 -26.76 -12.22 -20.87
N PHE A 341 -26.97 -10.90 -20.92
CA PHE A 341 -26.02 -9.97 -21.53
C PHE A 341 -24.68 -9.94 -20.78
N PHE A 342 -24.70 -9.95 -19.44
CA PHE A 342 -23.49 -10.00 -18.64
C PHE A 342 -22.67 -11.26 -18.91
N ASN A 343 -23.31 -12.44 -18.91
CA ASN A 343 -22.62 -13.71 -19.17
C ASN A 343 -22.02 -13.77 -20.59
N LYS A 344 -22.63 -13.07 -21.57
CA LYS A 344 -22.10 -12.92 -22.93
C LYS A 344 -21.09 -11.77 -23.09
N ARG A 345 -20.82 -11.00 -22.03
CA ARG A 345 -19.98 -9.79 -22.04
C ARG A 345 -20.45 -8.74 -23.05
N ASP A 346 -21.75 -8.66 -23.26
CA ASP A 346 -22.37 -7.75 -24.24
C ASP A 346 -22.65 -6.40 -23.57
N LEU A 347 -22.13 -5.28 -24.10
CA LEU A 347 -22.32 -3.97 -23.49
C LEU A 347 -23.77 -3.46 -23.51
N ARG A 348 -24.69 -4.09 -24.24
CA ARG A 348 -26.13 -3.77 -24.18
C ARG A 348 -26.71 -3.90 -22.77
N GLY A 349 -26.22 -4.85 -21.97
CA GLY A 349 -26.67 -4.98 -20.58
C GLY A 349 -26.19 -3.84 -19.68
N VAL A 350 -25.14 -3.09 -20.06
CA VAL A 350 -24.75 -1.86 -19.33
C VAL A 350 -25.81 -0.78 -19.49
N LYS A 351 -26.34 -0.59 -20.70
CA LYS A 351 -27.45 0.34 -20.95
C LYS A 351 -28.73 -0.09 -20.25
N LEU A 352 -28.98 -1.39 -20.22
CA LEU A 352 -30.12 -1.96 -19.50
C LEU A 352 -30.06 -1.59 -18.00
N ILE A 353 -28.87 -1.57 -17.38
CA ILE A 353 -28.70 -1.08 -16.01
C ILE A 353 -29.06 0.41 -15.91
N GLU A 354 -28.58 1.25 -16.84
CA GLU A 354 -28.86 2.69 -16.83
C GLU A 354 -30.36 2.99 -16.96
N GLU A 355 -31.03 2.32 -17.90
CA GLU A 355 -32.46 2.47 -18.16
C GLU A 355 -33.30 1.99 -16.97
N LEU A 356 -32.98 0.83 -16.40
CA LEU A 356 -33.69 0.31 -15.21
C LEU A 356 -33.45 1.17 -13.97
N THR A 357 -32.29 1.82 -13.86
CA THR A 357 -31.99 2.74 -12.74
C THR A 357 -32.84 4.01 -12.80
N GLY A 358 -33.20 4.47 -14.00
CA GLY A 358 -34.02 5.67 -14.20
C GLY A 358 -35.53 5.42 -14.19
N ARG A 359 -35.98 4.17 -14.02
CA ARG A 359 -37.40 3.79 -14.01
C ARG A 359 -37.93 3.65 -12.59
N ASP A 360 -39.21 3.98 -12.41
CA ASP A 360 -39.97 3.63 -11.21
C ASP A 360 -40.33 2.15 -11.24
N LEU A 361 -39.52 1.34 -10.56
CA LEU A 361 -39.72 -0.10 -10.45
C LEU A 361 -40.67 -0.41 -9.28
N SER A 362 -41.56 -1.39 -9.45
CA SER A 362 -42.32 -1.94 -8.31
C SER A 362 -41.37 -2.57 -7.29
N ARG A 363 -41.80 -2.72 -6.02
CA ARG A 363 -40.95 -3.30 -4.97
C ARG A 363 -40.31 -4.64 -5.36
N LYS A 364 -41.08 -5.55 -5.98
CA LYS A 364 -40.60 -6.86 -6.42
C LYS A 364 -39.59 -6.76 -7.57
N GLU A 365 -39.80 -5.83 -8.49
CA GLU A 365 -38.87 -5.58 -9.60
C GLU A 365 -37.59 -4.95 -9.09
N LEU A 366 -37.68 -3.99 -8.16
CA LEU A 366 -36.53 -3.37 -7.51
C LEU A 366 -35.68 -4.40 -6.77
N GLU A 367 -36.30 -5.27 -5.96
CA GLU A 367 -35.61 -6.37 -5.28
C GLU A 367 -34.90 -7.29 -6.30
N SER A 368 -35.60 -7.69 -7.36
CA SER A 368 -35.03 -8.52 -8.43
C SER A 368 -33.86 -7.83 -9.14
N PHE A 369 -33.98 -6.53 -9.41
CA PHE A 369 -32.93 -5.75 -10.05
C PHE A 369 -31.69 -5.64 -9.16
N VAL A 370 -31.85 -5.33 -7.87
CA VAL A 370 -30.76 -5.29 -6.90
C VAL A 370 -30.05 -6.65 -6.80
N TYR A 371 -30.79 -7.77 -6.85
CA TYR A 371 -30.19 -9.10 -6.90
C TYR A 371 -29.32 -9.32 -8.15
N GLU A 372 -29.75 -8.87 -9.32
CA GLU A 372 -28.94 -8.96 -10.54
C GLU A 372 -27.69 -8.06 -10.47
N LEU A 373 -27.80 -6.85 -9.89
CA LEU A 373 -26.64 -5.98 -9.67
C LEU A 373 -25.62 -6.63 -8.72
N LEU A 374 -26.10 -7.25 -7.63
CA LEU A 374 -25.26 -8.03 -6.71
C LEU A 374 -24.60 -9.23 -7.41
N TYR A 375 -25.33 -9.93 -8.27
CA TYR A 375 -24.79 -11.03 -9.06
C TYR A 375 -23.63 -10.56 -9.96
N ILE A 376 -23.82 -9.43 -10.66
CA ILE A 376 -22.77 -8.81 -11.49
C ILE A 376 -21.55 -8.46 -10.64
N MET A 377 -21.74 -7.77 -9.50
CA MET A 377 -20.64 -7.39 -8.60
C MET A 377 -19.85 -8.62 -8.11
N LYS A 378 -20.55 -9.70 -7.76
CA LYS A 378 -19.94 -10.96 -7.28
C LYS A 378 -19.15 -11.69 -8.37
N ARG A 379 -19.67 -11.69 -9.60
CA ARG A 379 -19.14 -12.53 -10.71
C ARG A 379 -18.13 -11.81 -11.60
N SER A 380 -18.03 -10.48 -11.52
CA SER A 380 -17.01 -9.74 -12.25
C SER A 380 -15.61 -10.16 -11.81
N SER A 381 -14.81 -10.65 -12.76
CA SER A 381 -13.42 -11.04 -12.53
C SER A 381 -12.44 -9.86 -12.70
N PHE A 382 -12.96 -8.72 -13.18
CA PHE A 382 -12.24 -7.48 -13.44
C PHE A 382 -11.12 -7.60 -14.49
N ARG A 383 -11.17 -8.68 -15.29
CA ARG A 383 -10.16 -8.99 -16.31
C ARG A 383 -10.39 -8.24 -17.60
N THR A 384 -11.63 -7.91 -17.92
CA THR A 384 -11.98 -7.26 -19.18
C THR A 384 -12.59 -5.88 -18.95
N LYS A 385 -12.47 -5.01 -19.96
CA LYS A 385 -13.04 -3.66 -19.90
C LYS A 385 -14.55 -3.69 -19.74
N GLU A 386 -15.21 -4.67 -20.36
CA GLU A 386 -16.65 -4.89 -20.27
C GLU A 386 -17.06 -5.24 -18.83
N GLU A 387 -16.37 -6.17 -18.17
CA GLU A 387 -16.65 -6.53 -16.77
C GLU A 387 -16.48 -5.33 -15.82
N ILE A 388 -15.45 -4.49 -16.07
CA ILE A 388 -15.24 -3.24 -15.33
C ILE A 388 -16.36 -2.23 -15.59
N ALA A 389 -16.86 -2.12 -16.83
CA ALA A 389 -17.99 -1.27 -17.16
C ALA A 389 -19.25 -1.74 -16.41
N TYR A 390 -19.59 -3.02 -16.50
CA TYR A 390 -20.71 -3.61 -15.75
C TYR A 390 -20.62 -3.34 -14.24
N LEU A 391 -19.44 -3.55 -13.65
CA LEU A 391 -19.21 -3.26 -12.23
C LEU A 391 -19.47 -1.79 -11.90
N ASN A 392 -18.91 -0.87 -12.70
CA ASN A 392 -19.05 0.56 -12.45
C ASN A 392 -20.52 1.00 -12.53
N HIS A 393 -21.26 0.52 -13.55
CA HIS A 393 -22.67 0.87 -13.70
C HIS A 393 -23.53 0.23 -12.62
N ALA A 394 -23.21 -0.99 -12.16
CA ALA A 394 -23.88 -1.59 -11.01
C ALA A 394 -23.68 -0.77 -9.73
N ILE A 395 -22.46 -0.32 -9.44
CA ILE A 395 -22.18 0.53 -8.26
C ILE A 395 -22.91 1.87 -8.37
N VAL A 396 -22.91 2.51 -9.55
CA VAL A 396 -23.61 3.77 -9.79
C VAL A 396 -25.12 3.59 -9.62
N ALA A 397 -25.70 2.50 -10.15
CA ALA A 397 -27.11 2.17 -9.99
C ALA A 397 -27.47 2.00 -8.51
N LEU A 398 -26.71 1.18 -7.77
CA LEU A 398 -26.89 1.00 -6.32
C LEU A 398 -26.75 2.31 -5.53
N SER A 399 -25.98 3.28 -6.04
CA SER A 399 -25.86 4.61 -5.41
C SER A 399 -27.07 5.51 -5.63
N ARG A 400 -27.96 5.18 -6.57
CA ARG A 400 -29.14 6.00 -6.94
C ARG A 400 -30.45 5.36 -6.49
N LEU A 401 -30.48 4.05 -6.37
CA LEU A 401 -31.67 3.28 -5.99
C LEU A 401 -31.96 3.37 -4.48
N SER A 402 -33.24 3.33 -4.13
CA SER A 402 -33.71 3.09 -2.75
C SER A 402 -33.59 1.61 -2.41
N ILE A 403 -32.37 1.15 -2.10
CA ILE A 403 -32.08 -0.27 -1.85
C ILE A 403 -32.97 -0.82 -0.72
N PRO A 404 -33.69 -1.94 -0.93
CA PRO A 404 -34.46 -2.61 0.12
C PRO A 404 -33.59 -2.98 1.33
N GLU A 405 -34.10 -2.76 2.55
CA GLU A 405 -33.34 -2.99 3.79
C GLU A 405 -32.79 -4.42 3.90
N GLU A 406 -33.59 -5.41 3.52
CA GLU A 406 -33.22 -6.83 3.52
C GLU A 406 -32.01 -7.17 2.62
N LEU A 407 -31.69 -6.31 1.65
CA LEU A 407 -30.57 -6.48 0.72
C LEU A 407 -29.40 -5.55 1.04
N PHE A 408 -29.60 -4.55 1.91
CA PHE A 408 -28.62 -3.50 2.13
C PHE A 408 -27.31 -4.04 2.71
N ASP A 409 -27.37 -4.95 3.68
CA ASP A 409 -26.18 -5.57 4.27
C ASP A 409 -25.36 -6.37 3.23
N LYS A 410 -26.04 -7.08 2.32
CA LYS A 410 -25.37 -7.80 1.21
C LYS A 410 -24.69 -6.82 0.25
N VAL A 411 -25.31 -5.67 -0.01
CA VAL A 411 -24.70 -4.60 -0.82
C VAL A 411 -23.49 -4.01 -0.11
N LEU A 412 -23.59 -3.74 1.20
CA LEU A 412 -22.47 -3.21 1.98
C LEU A 412 -21.28 -4.17 1.99
N GLU A 413 -21.52 -5.46 2.18
CA GLU A 413 -20.47 -6.48 2.16
C GLU A 413 -19.76 -6.53 0.81
N GLU A 414 -20.50 -6.62 -0.29
CA GLU A 414 -19.91 -6.62 -1.63
C GLU A 414 -19.18 -5.31 -1.94
N MET A 415 -19.76 -4.18 -1.55
CA MET A 415 -19.15 -2.87 -1.73
C MET A 415 -17.83 -2.75 -0.97
N ALA A 416 -17.77 -3.25 0.27
CA ALA A 416 -16.54 -3.33 1.06
C ALA A 416 -15.49 -4.21 0.37
N GLN A 417 -15.86 -5.40 -0.12
CA GLN A 417 -14.94 -6.25 -0.87
C GLN A 417 -14.34 -5.53 -2.09
N LYS A 418 -15.14 -4.76 -2.84
CA LYS A 418 -14.63 -3.99 -3.99
C LYS A 418 -13.84 -2.75 -3.56
N ALA A 419 -14.21 -2.12 -2.44
CA ALA A 419 -13.52 -0.94 -1.89
C ALA A 419 -12.05 -1.24 -1.58
N PHE A 420 -11.77 -2.42 -1.02
CA PHE A 420 -10.41 -2.84 -0.63
C PHE A 420 -9.69 -3.71 -1.67
N ASN A 421 -10.29 -3.98 -2.83
CA ASN A 421 -9.58 -4.56 -3.98
C ASN A 421 -8.87 -3.48 -4.81
N TRP A 422 -7.62 -3.17 -4.48
CA TRP A 422 -6.88 -2.05 -5.09
C TRP A 422 -6.39 -2.27 -6.52
N LEU A 423 -6.62 -3.46 -7.11
CA LEU A 423 -6.46 -3.68 -8.55
C LEU A 423 -7.50 -2.92 -9.38
N LEU A 424 -8.65 -2.59 -8.78
CA LEU A 424 -9.72 -1.88 -9.46
C LEU A 424 -9.33 -0.44 -9.84
N PRO A 425 -9.77 0.06 -11.00
CA PRO A 425 -9.47 1.42 -11.44
C PRO A 425 -9.94 2.50 -10.45
N LEU A 426 -9.26 3.65 -10.48
CA LEU A 426 -9.60 4.77 -9.60
C LEU A 426 -11.05 5.25 -9.78
N LYS A 427 -11.58 5.27 -11.00
CA LYS A 427 -13.00 5.59 -11.26
C LYS A 427 -13.96 4.69 -10.49
N THR A 428 -13.65 3.39 -10.40
CA THR A 428 -14.43 2.46 -9.58
C THR A 428 -14.36 2.86 -8.11
N LYS A 429 -13.17 3.23 -7.60
CA LYS A 429 -13.01 3.75 -6.23
C LYS A 429 -13.79 5.05 -5.99
N LEU A 430 -13.85 5.94 -6.97
CA LEU A 430 -14.65 7.17 -6.89
C LEU A 430 -16.15 6.87 -6.87
N ASN A 431 -16.63 5.90 -7.66
CA ASN A 431 -18.03 5.45 -7.62
C ASN A 431 -18.39 4.83 -6.26
N ILE A 432 -17.48 4.03 -5.68
CA ILE A 432 -17.64 3.48 -4.32
C ILE A 432 -17.65 4.61 -3.29
N LEU A 433 -16.80 5.63 -3.43
CA LEU A 433 -16.82 6.80 -2.54
C LEU A 433 -18.15 7.56 -2.65
N TYR A 434 -18.70 7.70 -3.86
CA TYR A 434 -20.01 8.31 -4.07
C TYR A 434 -21.12 7.50 -3.39
N PHE A 435 -21.10 6.16 -3.52
CA PHE A 435 -21.98 5.28 -2.75
C PHE A 435 -21.84 5.56 -1.25
N CYS A 436 -20.60 5.69 -0.76
CA CYS A 436 -20.34 5.96 0.65
C CYS A 436 -20.90 7.32 1.11
N TYR A 437 -20.79 8.32 0.26
CA TYR A 437 -21.34 9.65 0.51
C TYR A 437 -22.89 9.61 0.55
N ARG A 438 -23.52 8.87 -0.37
CA ARG A 438 -24.99 8.80 -0.44
C ARG A 438 -25.64 8.16 0.77
N PHE A 439 -24.99 7.13 1.32
CA PHE A 439 -25.47 6.32 2.45
C PHE A 439 -24.59 6.49 3.70
N ALA A 440 -24.09 7.71 3.93
CA ALA A 440 -23.19 8.02 5.03
C ALA A 440 -23.77 7.62 6.41
N ASP A 441 -25.07 7.79 6.58
CA ASP A 441 -25.87 7.40 7.76
C ASP A 441 -25.80 5.90 8.07
N LYS A 442 -25.72 5.05 7.04
CA LYS A 442 -25.69 3.59 7.18
C LYS A 442 -24.28 2.98 7.22
N ILE A 443 -23.24 3.78 6.97
CA ILE A 443 -21.84 3.31 6.89
C ILE A 443 -21.11 3.40 8.23
N GLY A 444 -21.67 4.18 9.17
CA GLY A 444 -21.03 4.62 10.41
C GLY A 444 -20.30 3.56 11.23
N ASP A 445 -20.70 2.29 11.17
CA ASP A 445 -20.07 1.19 11.93
C ASP A 445 -19.53 0.03 11.05
N THR A 446 -19.44 0.25 9.75
CA THR A 446 -19.01 -0.77 8.78
C THR A 446 -17.53 -0.64 8.40
N ASP A 447 -16.97 -1.67 7.78
CA ASP A 447 -15.61 -1.64 7.22
C ASP A 447 -15.42 -0.52 6.18
N LEU A 448 -16.50 -0.11 5.48
CA LEU A 448 -16.47 0.99 4.52
C LEU A 448 -16.13 2.33 5.19
N LYS A 449 -16.33 2.48 6.50
CA LYS A 449 -15.83 3.65 7.24
C LYS A 449 -14.30 3.74 7.22
N VAL A 450 -13.54 2.71 6.84
CA VAL A 450 -12.09 2.83 6.69
C VAL A 450 -11.73 3.42 5.32
N PHE A 451 -12.62 3.31 4.34
CA PHE A 451 -12.31 3.59 2.94
C PHE A 451 -12.09 5.09 2.61
N PRO A 452 -12.94 6.06 3.02
CA PRO A 452 -12.77 7.47 2.65
C PRO A 452 -11.43 8.10 3.11
N PRO A 453 -10.99 7.97 4.38
CA PRO A 453 -9.71 8.51 4.83
C PRO A 453 -8.53 7.80 4.16
N LEU A 454 -8.68 6.50 3.89
CA LEU A 454 -7.66 5.71 3.21
C LEU A 454 -7.51 6.14 1.75
N LEU A 455 -8.62 6.44 1.06
CA LEU A 455 -8.60 6.93 -0.30
C LEU A 455 -7.87 8.29 -0.39
N LEU A 456 -8.04 9.19 0.58
CA LEU A 456 -7.25 10.43 0.67
C LEU A 456 -5.74 10.18 0.76
N SER A 457 -5.33 9.17 1.53
CA SER A 457 -3.92 8.76 1.62
C SER A 457 -3.43 8.15 0.31
N TYR A 458 -4.25 7.33 -0.34
CA TYR A 458 -3.91 6.61 -1.57
C TYR A 458 -3.74 7.54 -2.79
N ILE A 459 -4.59 8.58 -2.92
CA ILE A 459 -4.55 9.48 -4.07
C ILE A 459 -3.46 10.55 -4.00
N ARG A 460 -2.75 10.68 -2.87
CA ARG A 460 -1.76 11.74 -2.61
C ARG A 460 -0.75 11.88 -3.76
N ASP A 461 -0.22 10.75 -4.20
CA ASP A 461 0.86 10.68 -5.20
C ASP A 461 0.33 10.34 -6.61
N LYS A 462 -1.00 10.38 -6.80
CA LYS A 462 -1.66 10.13 -8.09
C LYS A 462 -1.92 11.44 -8.84
N LYS A 463 -1.77 11.39 -10.17
CA LYS A 463 -2.16 12.48 -11.07
C LYS A 463 -3.68 12.49 -11.18
N LEU A 464 -4.30 13.57 -10.71
CA LEU A 464 -5.75 13.77 -10.69
C LEU A 464 -6.08 15.20 -11.10
N SER A 465 -7.26 15.40 -11.69
CA SER A 465 -7.83 16.72 -11.86
C SER A 465 -8.16 17.36 -10.51
N GLU A 466 -8.27 18.69 -10.49
CA GLU A 466 -8.69 19.43 -9.30
C GLU A 466 -10.12 19.06 -8.87
N GLY A 467 -11.02 18.86 -9.85
CA GLY A 467 -12.40 18.41 -9.61
C GLY A 467 -12.46 17.06 -8.88
N GLU A 468 -11.67 16.06 -9.30
CA GLU A 468 -11.60 14.77 -8.63
C GLU A 468 -11.06 14.89 -7.21
N ARG A 469 -10.01 15.70 -7.00
CA ARG A 469 -9.43 15.93 -5.66
C ARG A 469 -10.44 16.59 -4.72
N ASN A 470 -11.17 17.59 -5.23
CA ASN A 470 -12.21 18.28 -4.48
C ASN A 470 -13.37 17.34 -4.16
N PHE A 471 -13.81 16.52 -5.12
CA PHE A 471 -14.84 15.51 -4.89
C PHE A 471 -14.44 14.54 -3.76
N VAL A 472 -13.24 13.96 -3.83
CA VAL A 472 -12.78 13.00 -2.80
C VAL A 472 -12.74 13.64 -1.42
N ARG A 473 -12.23 14.87 -1.33
CA ARG A 473 -12.17 15.61 -0.07
C ARG A 473 -13.56 15.92 0.48
N THR A 474 -14.45 16.46 -0.34
CA THR A 474 -15.81 16.83 0.09
C THR A 474 -16.59 15.60 0.54
N ALA A 475 -16.58 14.53 -0.26
CA ALA A 475 -17.27 13.29 0.08
C ALA A 475 -16.76 12.70 1.40
N ALA A 476 -15.43 12.64 1.59
CA ALA A 476 -14.85 12.17 2.85
C ALA A 476 -15.24 13.07 4.04
N GLN A 477 -15.24 14.39 3.88
CA GLN A 477 -15.65 15.32 4.93
C GLN A 477 -17.12 15.14 5.33
N SER A 478 -18.02 14.99 4.38
CA SER A 478 -19.45 14.80 4.66
C SER A 478 -19.74 13.52 5.44
N ILE A 479 -19.01 12.43 5.19
CA ILE A 479 -19.19 11.15 5.91
C ILE A 479 -18.80 11.26 7.39
N TYR A 480 -17.91 12.18 7.74
CA TYR A 480 -17.46 12.42 9.13
C TYR A 480 -17.87 13.77 9.69
N ALA A 481 -18.76 14.47 9.00
CA ALA A 481 -19.32 15.69 9.55
C ALA A 481 -20.08 15.31 10.81
N VAL A 482 -19.50 15.62 11.97
CA VAL A 482 -20.22 15.63 13.23
C VAL A 482 -21.31 16.67 13.05
N GLU A 483 -22.59 16.30 13.21
CA GLU A 483 -23.65 17.30 13.35
C GLU A 483 -23.16 18.30 14.40
N PRO A 484 -22.96 19.58 14.05
CA PRO A 484 -22.59 20.55 15.07
C PRO A 484 -23.72 20.50 16.09
N ASN A 485 -23.38 20.22 17.35
CA ASN A 485 -24.32 20.29 18.47
C ASN A 485 -25.24 21.50 18.27
N LEU A 486 -26.48 21.22 17.90
CA LEU A 486 -27.58 22.19 17.77
C LEU A 486 -27.99 22.60 19.17
N TYR A 487 -27.09 23.27 19.88
CA TYR A 487 -27.36 24.06 21.07
C TYR A 487 -26.46 25.28 21.03
N GLN A 488 -26.79 26.21 20.13
CA GLN A 488 -26.76 27.64 20.40
C GLN A 488 -27.41 28.40 19.24
N GLY A 489 -28.50 29.11 19.55
CA GLY A 489 -28.93 30.29 18.81
C GLY A 489 -29.94 30.07 17.69
N LYS A 490 -31.20 30.40 18.00
CA LYS A 490 -32.33 30.62 17.09
C LYS A 490 -31.94 31.42 15.83
N GLY A 491 -32.55 31.10 14.69
CA GLY A 491 -32.86 32.10 13.67
C GLY A 491 -32.65 31.64 12.22
N GLU A 492 -33.78 31.42 11.55
CA GLU A 492 -34.01 31.57 10.10
C GLU A 492 -33.63 30.42 9.16
N GLU A 493 -34.69 29.75 8.72
CA GLU A 493 -34.79 28.95 7.51
C GLU A 493 -34.26 29.72 6.29
N ARG A 494 -33.30 29.12 5.58
CA ARG A 494 -33.12 29.37 4.14
C ARG A 494 -32.92 28.05 3.42
N SER A 495 -33.92 27.69 2.63
CA SER A 495 -33.88 26.63 1.63
C SER A 495 -32.65 26.77 0.74
N ARG A 496 -31.83 25.72 0.66
CA ARG A 496 -30.74 25.62 -0.32
C ARG A 496 -31.23 24.81 -1.52
N ASP A 497 -31.74 25.54 -2.51
CA ASP A 497 -31.82 25.08 -3.89
C ASP A 497 -30.39 24.98 -4.45
N TYR A 498 -29.94 23.78 -4.79
CA TYR A 498 -28.75 23.55 -5.59
C TYR A 498 -29.15 22.79 -6.85
N GLY A 499 -29.68 23.54 -7.81
CA GLY A 499 -29.89 23.10 -9.18
C GLY A 499 -29.46 24.21 -10.13
N ARG A 500 -28.73 23.84 -11.20
CA ARG A 500 -28.18 24.66 -12.30
C ARG A 500 -26.77 25.24 -12.10
N TYR A 501 -25.78 24.46 -12.50
CA TYR A 501 -24.67 24.98 -13.31
C TYR A 501 -24.30 23.90 -14.32
N CYS A 502 -24.76 24.06 -15.57
CA CYS A 502 -24.18 23.51 -16.81
C CYS A 502 -25.12 23.83 -17.98
N GLU A 503 -25.22 25.11 -18.39
CA GLU A 503 -25.69 25.49 -19.72
C GLU A 503 -24.94 26.74 -20.19
N GLY A 504 -24.45 26.70 -21.43
CA GLY A 504 -24.09 27.87 -22.23
C GLY A 504 -22.71 28.47 -21.99
N ASP A 505 -21.77 28.24 -22.92
CA ASP A 505 -21.46 29.30 -23.88
C ASP A 505 -20.57 28.74 -25.00
N LYS A 506 -21.24 28.49 -26.14
CA LYS A 506 -20.65 28.45 -27.47
C LYS A 506 -21.02 29.77 -28.17
N GLU A 507 -20.01 30.31 -28.85
CA GLU A 507 -20.05 31.20 -30.02
C GLU A 507 -20.17 32.72 -29.84
N LYS A 508 -19.09 33.38 -30.34
CA LYS A 508 -18.96 34.58 -31.21
C LYS A 508 -17.83 35.47 -30.66
N GLU A 509 -16.76 35.86 -31.37
CA GLU A 509 -16.38 35.95 -32.79
C GLU A 509 -14.92 35.52 -32.98
#